data_AF-A0A9D6L2F8-F1
#
_entry.id   AF-A0A9D6L2F8-F1
#
_cell.length_a   1.000
_cell.length_b   1.000
_cell.length_c   1.000
_cell.angle_alpha   90.00
_cell.angle_beta   90.00
_cell.angle_gamma   90.00
#
_symmetry.space_group_name_H-M   'P 1'
#
loop_
_entity.id
_entity.type
_entity.pdbx_description
1 polymer ?
#
loop_
_entity_poly.entity_id
_entity_poly.type
_entity_poly.pdbx_seq_one_letter_code
_entity_poly.pdbx_strand_id
1 'polypeptide(L)' 'MATHDLPRAAASVVIPKPALQQVFDNLLAAMFTLVGPTVRDAAIVLEEISRLDELPAGWTDQ' A
#
# COMPACT_ATOMS: atom_id res chain seq x y z
N MET A 1 -9.51 1.17 21.57
CA MET A 1 -8.77 1.10 20.29
C MET A 1 -7.42 1.75 20.55
N ALA A 2 -6.33 0.98 20.59
CA ALA A 2 -5.01 1.51 20.90
C ALA A 2 -4.51 2.32 19.71
N THR A 3 -4.29 3.62 19.91
CA THR A 3 -3.64 4.50 18.94
C THR A 3 -2.18 4.03 18.80
N HIS A 4 -1.86 3.35 17.71
CA HIS A 4 -0.49 2.90 17.46
C HIS A 4 0.34 4.12 17.01
N ASP A 5 1.31 4.53 17.82
CA ASP A 5 2.25 5.61 17.52
C ASP A 5 3.23 5.11 16.45
N LEU A 6 2.78 5.09 15.20
CA LEU A 6 3.61 4.72 14.05
C LEU A 6 4.71 5.78 13.90
N PRO A 7 5.98 5.38 13.73
CA PRO A 7 7.06 6.32 13.51
C PRO A 7 6.71 7.23 12.33
N ARG A 8 6.63 8.54 12.59
CA ARG A 8 6.49 9.55 11.52
C ARG A 8 7.75 9.51 10.67
N ALA A 9 7.66 8.93 9.47
CA ALA A 9 8.72 9.03 8.48
C ALA A 9 8.86 10.50 8.06
N ALA A 10 9.86 11.20 8.60
CA ALA A 10 10.19 12.59 8.22
C ALA A 10 10.93 12.66 6.86
N ALA A 11 11.17 11.52 6.21
CA ALA A 11 11.86 11.43 4.92
C ALA A 11 10.84 11.22 3.79
N SER A 12 10.79 12.17 2.86
CA SER A 12 10.18 11.92 1.54
C SER A 12 11.18 11.15 0.70
N VAL A 13 10.77 10.00 0.17
CA VAL A 13 11.60 9.15 -0.68
C VAL A 13 10.88 8.94 -2.01
N VAL A 14 11.62 9.05 -3.10
CA VAL A 14 11.14 8.74 -4.45
C VAL A 14 11.76 7.40 -4.85
N ILE A 15 10.92 6.43 -5.18
CA ILE A 15 11.34 5.12 -5.69
C ILE A 15 10.73 4.86 -7.07
N PRO A 16 11.41 4.07 -7.93
CA PRO A 16 10.79 3.55 -9.13
C PRO A 16 9.54 2.73 -8.78
N LYS A 17 8.48 2.83 -9.59
CA LYS A 17 7.25 2.05 -9.39
C LYS A 17 7.50 0.55 -9.16
N PRO A 18 8.38 -0.14 -9.91
CA PRO A 18 8.65 -1.56 -9.67
C PRO A 18 9.26 -1.86 -8.29
N ALA A 19 9.97 -0.90 -7.69
CA ALA A 19 10.58 -1.07 -6.37
C ALA A 19 9.55 -1.02 -5.23
N LEU A 20 8.32 -0.56 -5.48
CA LEU A 20 7.25 -0.55 -4.49
C LEU A 20 6.84 -1.97 -4.07
N GLN A 21 6.96 -2.97 -4.95
CA GLN A 21 6.72 -4.37 -4.59
C GLN A 21 7.63 -4.83 -3.45
N GLN A 22 8.91 -4.46 -3.49
CA GLN A 22 9.87 -4.83 -2.44
C GLN A 22 9.49 -4.24 -1.08
N VAL A 23 8.86 -3.06 -1.06
CA VAL A 23 8.35 -2.45 0.17
C VAL A 23 7.21 -3.29 0.73
N PHE A 24 6.30 -3.78 -0.11
CA PHE A 24 5.20 -4.64 0.31
C PHE A 24 5.74 -5.95 0.90
N ASP A 25 6.65 -6.59 0.19
CA ASP A 25 7.28 -7.83 0.62
C ASP A 25 7.94 -7.69 2.00
N ASN A 26 8.65 -6.57 2.23
CA ASN A 26 9.29 -6.28 3.52
C ASN A 26 8.28 -6.07 4.66
N LEU A 27 7.15 -5.41 4.38
CA LEU A 27 6.10 -5.16 5.36
C LEU A 27 5.36 -6.46 5.73
N LEU A 28 5.04 -7.29 4.74
CA LEU A 28 4.45 -8.61 4.96
C LEU A 28 5.40 -9.53 5.74
N ALA A 29 6.69 -9.53 5.40
CA ALA A 29 7.72 -10.28 6.14
C ALA A 29 7.86 -9.79 7.60
N ALA A 30 7.58 -8.51 7.86
CA ALA A 30 7.51 -7.93 9.20
C ALA A 30 6.15 -8.14 9.89
N MET A 31 5.29 -9.00 9.35
CA MET A 31 3.96 -9.36 9.89
C MET A 31 2.96 -8.20 9.94
N PHE A 32 3.13 -7.19 9.08
CA PHE A 32 2.10 -6.18 8.87
C PHE A 32 1.04 -6.66 7.88
N THR A 33 -0.21 -6.30 8.13
CA THR A 33 -1.29 -6.41 7.15
C THR A 33 -1.27 -5.18 6.26
N LEU A 34 -1.09 -5.38 4.96
CA LEU A 34 -1.19 -4.31 3.98
C LEU A 34 -2.64 -4.15 3.56
N VAL A 35 -3.21 -2.98 3.82
CA VAL A 35 -4.56 -2.62 3.36
C VAL A 35 -4.44 -1.51 2.33
N GLY A 36 -5.03 -1.73 1.16
CA GLY A 36 -5.03 -0.76 0.09
C GLY A 36 -6.31 -0.80 -0.72
N PRO A 37 -6.49 0.16 -1.63
CA PRO A 37 -7.62 0.14 -2.53
C PRO A 37 -7.45 -0.93 -3.59
N THR A 38 -8.54 -1.63 -3.90
CA THR A 38 -8.66 -2.54 -5.04
C THR A 38 -9.97 -2.29 -5.78
N VAL A 39 -10.11 -2.87 -6.97
CA VAL A 39 -11.36 -2.81 -7.73
C VAL A 39 -12.13 -4.11 -7.57
N ARG A 40 -13.33 -4.02 -7.01
CA ARG A 40 -14.29 -5.12 -6.88
C ARG A 40 -15.64 -4.66 -7.39
N ASP A 41 -16.22 -5.41 -8.33
CA ASP A 41 -17.53 -5.10 -8.91
C ASP A 41 -17.65 -3.66 -9.45
N ALA A 42 -16.59 -3.18 -10.11
CA ALA A 42 -16.45 -1.81 -10.62
C ALA A 42 -16.49 -0.69 -9.54
N ALA A 43 -16.35 -1.05 -8.27
CA ALA A 43 -16.19 -0.13 -7.15
C ALA A 43 -14.77 -0.21 -6.57
N ILE A 44 -14.27 0.90 -6.05
CA ILE A 44 -13.03 0.94 -5.27
C ILE A 44 -13.36 0.53 -3.84
N VAL A 45 -12.75 -0.55 -3.35
CA VAL A 45 -12.91 -1.05 -1.97
C VAL A 45 -11.56 -1.09 -1.26
N LEU A 46 -11.56 -0.94 0.06
CA LEU A 46 -10.36 -1.19 0.87
C LEU A 46 -10.32 -2.66 1.26
N GLU A 47 -9.25 -3.35 0.90
CA GLU A 47 -9.02 -4.74 1.29
C GLU A 47 -7.54 -5.03 1.51
N GLU A 48 -7.26 -6.23 1.99
CA GLU A 48 -5.90 -6.72 2.11
C GLU A 48 -5.29 -6.94 0.73
N ILE A 49 -4.06 -6.46 0.54
CA ILE A 49 -3.30 -6.58 -0.70
C ILE A 49 -1.92 -7.17 -0.41
N SER A 50 -1.33 -7.82 -1.40
CA SER A 50 0.01 -8.40 -1.31
C SER A 50 0.93 -7.98 -2.47
N ARG A 51 0.36 -7.46 -3.54
CA ARG A 51 1.06 -7.13 -4.78
C ARG A 51 0.68 -5.77 -5.31
N LEU A 52 1.63 -5.20 -6.04
CA LEU A 52 1.51 -3.88 -6.66
C LEU A 52 0.39 -3.83 -7.72
N ASP A 53 0.14 -4.92 -8.43
CA ASP A 53 -0.86 -5.02 -9.50
C ASP A 53 -2.30 -5.11 -8.99
N GLU A 54 -2.51 -5.32 -7.69
CA GLU A 54 -3.81 -5.26 -7.03
C GLU A 54 -4.30 -3.81 -6.85
N LEU A 55 -3.37 -2.85 -6.88
CA LEU A 55 -3.72 -1.44 -6.82
C LEU A 55 -4.33 -0.98 -8.16
N PRO A 56 -5.45 -0.23 -8.13
CA PRO A 56 -6.05 0.32 -9.34
C PRO A 56 -5.06 1.23 -10.08
N ALA A 57 -4.92 0.99 -11.38
CA ALA A 57 -4.20 1.89 -12.27
C ALA A 57 -4.98 3.21 -12.41
N GLY A 58 -4.28 4.35 -12.42
CA GLY A 58 -4.88 5.65 -12.71
C GLY A 58 -5.32 6.48 -11.50
N TRP A 59 -4.91 6.13 -10.27
CA TRP A 59 -5.03 7.02 -9.11
C TRP A 59 -4.01 8.17 -9.15
N THR A 60 -4.03 8.92 -10.24
CA THR A 60 -3.40 10.24 -10.36
C THR A 60 -4.51 11.27 -10.24
N ASP A 61 -4.34 12.24 -9.35
CA ASP A 61 -5.24 13.37 -9.12
C ASP A 61 -5.24 14.29 -10.36
N GLN A 62 -5.94 13.90 -11.42
CA GLN A 62 -6.27 14.75 -12.58
C GLN A 62 -7.78 14.93 -12.69
#